data_AF-A0A918LS92-F1
#
_entry.id   AF-A0A918LS92-F1
#
_cell.length_a   1.000
_cell.length_b   1.000
_cell.length_c   1.000
_cell.angle_alpha   90.00
_cell.angle_beta   90.00
_cell.angle_gamma   90.00
#
_symmetry.space_group_name_H-M   'P 1'
#
loop_
_entity.id
_entity.type
_entity.pdbx_description
1 polymer ?
#
loop_
_entity_poly.entity_id
_entity_poly.type
_entity_poly.pdbx_seq_one_letter_code
_entity_poly.pdbx_strand_id
1 'polypeptide(L)' 'MTTVDFVMARLVGQGLGIAMLPAAYVPQLTGVTTIEVTDAPTRVEYAIWSRTSPTPAATAFLATLGIPAAPGSE' A
#
# COMPACT_ATOMS: atom_id res chain seq x y z
N MET A 1 -2.99 1.57 -3.91
CA MET A 1 -4.46 1.54 -4.06
C MET A 1 -4.82 0.55 -5.16
N THR A 2 -5.59 -0.47 -4.83
CA THR A 2 -6.05 -1.46 -5.83
C THR A 2 -7.36 -0.98 -6.44
N THR A 3 -7.69 -1.45 -7.65
CA THR A 3 -8.99 -1.15 -8.30
C THR A 3 -10.18 -1.49 -7.40
N VAL A 4 -10.04 -2.50 -6.53
CA VAL A 4 -11.09 -2.91 -5.59
C VAL A 4 -11.38 -1.83 -4.55
N ASP A 5 -10.34 -1.15 -4.02
CA ASP A 5 -10.51 -0.10 -3.01
C ASP A 5 -11.35 1.07 -3.53
N PHE A 6 -11.17 1.42 -4.81
CA PHE A 6 -11.94 2.47 -5.47
C PHE A 6 -13.42 2.08 -5.66
N VAL A 7 -13.66 0.84 -6.11
CA VAL A 7 -15.02 0.32 -6.26
C VAL A 7 -15.73 0.28 -4.91
N MET A 8 -15.06 -0.19 -3.86
CA MET A 8 -15.63 -0.23 -2.51
C MET A 8 -15.93 1.17 -1.97
N ALA A 9 -15.01 2.12 -2.11
CA ALA A 9 -15.24 3.52 -1.72
C ALA A 9 -16.47 4.12 -2.42
N ARG A 10 -16.66 3.80 -3.72
CA ARG A 10 -17.80 4.26 -4.49
C ARG A 10 -19.11 3.63 -4.00
N LEU A 11 -19.12 2.33 -3.71
CA LEU A 11 -20.29 1.63 -3.17
C LEU A 11 -20.69 2.17 -1.79
N VAL A 12 -19.72 2.37 -0.90
CA VAL A 12 -19.94 2.98 0.42
C VAL A 12 -20.52 4.39 0.26
N GLY A 13 -19.97 5.21 -0.64
CA GLY A 13 -20.49 6.53 -0.96
C GLY A 13 -21.88 6.55 -1.63
N GLN A 14 -22.44 5.39 -2.00
CA GLN A 14 -23.84 5.26 -2.45
C GLN A 14 -24.74 4.61 -1.38
N GLY A 15 -24.23 4.42 -0.16
CA GLY A 15 -24.99 3.78 0.92
C GLY A 15 -25.16 2.27 0.74
N LEU A 16 -24.37 1.63 -0.12
CA LEU A 16 -24.49 0.21 -0.44
C LEU A 16 -23.66 -0.71 0.46
N GLY A 17 -23.01 -0.16 1.49
CA GLY A 17 -22.24 -0.94 2.46
C GLY A 17 -21.32 -0.10 3.33
N ILE A 18 -20.50 -0.80 4.13
CA ILE A 18 -19.42 -0.24 4.96
C ILE A 18 -18.13 -0.98 4.57
N ALA A 19 -17.00 -0.27 4.52
CA ALA A 19 -15.70 -0.85 4.22
C ALA A 19 -14.65 -0.38 5.23
N MET A 20 -13.66 -1.23 5.50
CA MET A 20 -12.46 -0.87 6.23
C MET A 20 -11.33 -0.62 5.22
N LEU A 21 -10.67 0.54 5.32
CA LEU A 21 -9.55 0.92 4.45
C LEU A 21 -8.34 1.30 5.30
N PRO A 22 -7.10 1.11 4.79
CA PRO A 22 -5.91 1.62 5.48
C PRO A 22 -5.97 3.15 5.63
N ALA A 23 -5.59 3.65 6.80
CA ALA A 23 -5.74 5.05 7.19
C ALA A 23 -5.12 6.04 6.19
N ALA A 24 -4.01 5.67 5.54
CA ALA A 24 -3.33 6.49 4.54
C ALA A 24 -4.21 6.91 3.34
N TYR A 25 -5.30 6.18 3.07
CA TYR A 25 -6.20 6.46 1.95
C TYR A 25 -7.43 7.29 2.35
N VAL A 26 -7.71 7.41 3.65
CA VAL A 26 -8.87 8.16 4.16
C VAL A 26 -8.91 9.62 3.67
N PRO A 27 -7.79 10.38 3.61
CA PRO A 27 -7.81 11.77 3.15
C PRO A 27 -8.28 11.97 1.69
N GLN A 28 -8.28 10.92 0.88
CA GLN A 28 -8.67 10.97 -0.53
C GLN A 28 -10.17 10.70 -0.74
N LEU A 29 -10.88 10.26 0.31
CA LEU A 29 -12.30 9.94 0.25
C LEU A 29 -13.15 11.18 0.48
N THR A 30 -14.22 11.32 -0.30
CA THR A 30 -15.19 12.41 -0.17
C THR A 30 -16.60 11.82 -0.09
N GLY A 31 -17.50 12.51 0.63
CA GLY A 31 -18.90 12.11 0.75
C GLY A 31 -19.16 10.87 1.62
N VAL A 32 -18.20 10.48 2.45
CA VAL A 32 -18.33 9.38 3.42
C VAL A 32 -17.90 9.85 4.81
N THR A 33 -18.51 9.31 5.86
CA THR A 33 -18.04 9.48 7.23
C THR A 33 -16.95 8.45 7.51
N THR A 34 -15.85 8.87 8.14
CA THR A 34 -14.72 8.01 8.47
C THR A 34 -14.61 7.88 9.98
N ILE A 35 -14.33 6.66 10.45
CA ILE A 35 -14.18 6.34 11.87
C ILE A 35 -12.85 5.60 12.00
N GLU A 36 -11.97 6.10 12.86
CA GLU A 36 -10.71 5.43 13.18
C GLU A 36 -10.98 4.17 14.02
N VAL A 37 -10.33 3.07 13.65
CA VAL A 37 -10.36 1.82 14.42
C VAL A 37 -9.01 1.68 15.12
N THR A 38 -9.00 1.87 16.44
CA THR A 38 -7.77 1.98 17.25
C THR A 38 -7.01 0.66 17.44
N ASP A 39 -7.69 -0.48 17.33
CA ASP A 39 -7.09 -1.83 17.38
C ASP A 39 -7.29 -2.55 16.04
N ALA A 40 -6.98 -1.85 14.95
CA ALA A 40 -7.17 -2.37 13.62
C ALA A 40 -6.10 -3.42 13.26
N PRO A 41 -6.45 -4.43 12.45
CA PRO A 41 -5.44 -5.32 11.88
C PRO A 41 -4.43 -4.55 11.03
N THR A 42 -3.15 -4.87 11.21
CA THR A 42 -2.07 -4.24 10.43
C THR A 42 -2.01 -4.85 9.04
N ARG A 43 -2.03 -4.00 8.00
CA ARG A 43 -1.76 -4.40 6.62
C ARG A 43 -0.26 -4.56 6.42
N VAL A 44 0.18 -5.76 6.05
CA VAL A 44 1.58 -6.06 5.74
C VAL A 44 1.74 -6.23 4.23
N GLU A 45 2.65 -5.46 3.63
CA GLU A 45 3.00 -5.54 2.22
C GLU A 45 4.41 -6.10 2.08
N TYR A 46 4.57 -7.10 1.21
CA TYR A 46 5.86 -7.72 0.93
C TYR A 46 6.32 -7.38 -0.48
N ALA A 47 7.54 -6.88 -0.60
CA ALA A 47 8.23 -6.72 -1.87
C ALA A 47 9.38 -7.73 -1.95
N ILE A 48 9.57 -8.34 -3.11
CA ILE A 48 10.60 -9.36 -3.35
C ILE A 48 11.40 -8.94 -4.59
N TRP A 49 12.72 -9.01 -4.49
CA TRP A 49 13.65 -8.70 -5.58
C TRP A 49 14.78 -9.72 -5.65
N SER A 50 15.47 -9.77 -6.78
CA SER A 50 16.69 -10.59 -6.93
C SER A 50 17.81 -10.00 -6.07
N ARG A 51 18.49 -10.86 -5.30
CA ARG A 51 19.62 -10.46 -4.47
C ARG A 51 20.90 -10.19 -5.27
N THR A 52 21.07 -10.85 -6.41
CA THR A 52 22.36 -10.90 -7.13
C THR A 52 22.44 -9.92 -8.30
N SER A 53 21.31 -9.47 -8.83
CA SER A 53 21.28 -8.59 -10.01
C SER A 53 20.01 -7.73 -10.05
N PRO A 54 19.76 -6.86 -9.04
CA PRO A 54 18.71 -5.86 -9.17
C PRO A 54 19.01 -4.93 -10.34
N THR A 55 17.99 -4.61 -11.14
CA THR A 55 18.11 -3.59 -12.20
C THR A 55 18.47 -2.23 -11.57
N PRO A 56 19.02 -1.27 -12.32
CA PRO A 56 19.33 0.06 -11.78
C PRO A 56 18.14 0.73 -11.09
N ALA A 57 16.94 0.57 -11.66
CA ALA A 57 15.70 1.07 -11.06
C ALA A 57 15.37 0.36 -9.73
N ALA A 58 15.55 -0.97 -9.65
CA ALA A 58 15.36 -1.72 -8.42
C ALA A 58 16.39 -1.30 -7.35
N THR A 59 17.65 -1.12 -7.70
CA THR A 59 18.68 -0.63 -6.78
C THR A 59 18.35 0.75 -6.23
N ALA A 60 17.91 1.69 -7.08
CA ALA A 60 17.50 3.02 -6.63
C ALA A 60 16.28 2.98 -5.69
N PHE A 61 15.30 2.12 -6.00
CA PHE A 61 14.14 1.90 -5.13
C PHE A 61 14.54 1.34 -3.77
N LEU A 62 15.39 0.31 -3.74
CA LEU A 62 15.88 -0.31 -2.49
C LEU A 62 16.70 0.66 -1.64
N ALA A 63 17.51 1.52 -2.28
CA ALA A 63 18.24 2.58 -1.58
C ALA A 63 17.30 3.57 -0.89
N THR A 64 16.17 3.92 -1.51
CA THR A 64 15.13 4.77 -0.90
C THR A 64 14.51 4.11 0.33
N LEU A 65 14.44 2.77 0.34
CA LEU A 65 13.97 1.99 1.48
C LEU A 65 15.06 1.70 2.54
N GLY A 66 16.30 2.17 2.32
CA GLY A 66 17.43 1.90 3.22
C GLY A 66 17.93 0.44 3.17
N ILE A 67 17.60 -0.30 2.12
CA ILE A 67 17.95 -1.71 1.97
C ILE A 67 19.22 -1.81 1.12
N PRO A 68 20.33 -2.36 1.65
CA PRO A 68 21.54 -2.52 0.88
C PRO A 68 21.33 -3.56 -0.22
N ALA A 69 21.61 -3.19 -1.47
CA ALA A 69 21.77 -4.17 -2.54
C ALA A 69 23.00 -5.02 -2.20
N ALA A 70 22.86 -6.35 -2.18
CA ALA A 70 24.02 -7.21 -2.00
C ALA A 70 25.00 -6.95 -3.16
N PRO A 71 26.32 -6.84 -2.90
CA PRO A 71 27.28 -6.75 -3.98
C PRO A 71 27.12 -8.00 -4.84
N GLY A 72 26.84 -7.80 -6.13
CA GLY A 72 26.82 -8.90 -7.09
C GLY A 72 28.19 -9.56 -7.04
N SER A 73 28.25 -10.83 -6.62
CA SER A 73 29.40 -11.66 -6.91
C SER A 73 29.43 -11.86 -8.42
N GLU A 74 30.34 -11.15 -9.09
CA GLU A 74 30.86 -11.52 -10.41
C GLU A 74 31.48 -12.93 -10.36
#